data_AF-A0A975F9H2-F1
#
_entry.id   AF-A0A975F9H2-F1
#
_cell.length_a   1.000
_cell.length_b   1.000
_cell.length_c   1.000
_cell.angle_alpha   90.00
_cell.angle_beta   90.00
_cell.angle_gamma   90.00
#
_symmetry.space_group_name_H-M   'P 1'
#
loop_
_entity.id
_entity.type
_entity.pdbx_description
1 polymer ?
#
loop_
_entity_poly.entity_id
_entity_poly.type
_entity_poly.pdbx_seq_one_letter_code
_entity_poly.pdbx_strand_id
1 'polypeptide(L)'
;MSNKFSNFFDLTSSSLKKLVDEGLLSIIFDNDQPPQSIEEVAKLFEKACDSLIHDAQNKESLTYIAGKFHIFATDDNKSFHCLTELYFKDKSGKWVTKKASSESFSQHEKLNQEAQDELKKYRKISLEITSP
;
A
#
# COMPACT_ATOMS: atom_id res chain seq x y z
N MET A 1 -31.21 8.44 -5.17
CA MET A 1 -30.18 7.92 -6.09
C MET A 1 -29.08 7.31 -5.24
N SER A 2 -29.08 5.99 -5.10
CA SER A 2 -28.13 5.30 -4.23
C SER A 2 -26.89 4.93 -5.05
N ASN A 3 -25.76 5.54 -4.73
CA ASN A 3 -24.48 5.24 -5.36
C ASN A 3 -24.11 3.79 -5.10
N LYS A 4 -24.24 2.95 -6.14
CA LYS A 4 -23.66 1.62 -6.19
C LYS A 4 -22.16 1.76 -6.40
N PHE A 5 -21.40 1.93 -5.32
CA PHE A 5 -20.01 1.47 -5.33
C PHE A 5 -20.07 -0.05 -5.25
N SER A 6 -20.02 -0.68 -6.42
CA SER A 6 -19.82 -2.13 -6.53
C SER A 6 -18.54 -2.50 -5.80
N ASN A 7 -18.68 -3.22 -4.70
CA ASN A 7 -17.61 -4.00 -4.07
C ASN A 7 -16.98 -4.90 -5.13
N PHE A 8 -15.87 -4.44 -5.69
CA PHE A 8 -15.04 -5.19 -6.61
C PHE A 8 -13.70 -5.36 -5.91
N PHE A 9 -13.44 -6.57 -5.41
CA PHE A 9 -12.21 -7.35 -5.67
C PHE A 9 -12.18 -8.58 -4.76
N ASP A 10 -12.29 -9.73 -5.40
CA ASP A 10 -12.08 -11.05 -4.80
C ASP A 10 -10.57 -11.26 -4.59
N LEU A 11 -10.16 -11.40 -3.33
CA LEU A 11 -8.79 -11.65 -2.90
C LEU A 11 -8.56 -13.16 -2.85
N THR A 12 -8.00 -13.75 -3.90
CA THR A 12 -7.55 -15.15 -3.87
C THR A 12 -6.08 -15.27 -4.27
N SER A 13 -5.18 -14.75 -3.45
CA SER A 13 -3.96 -15.51 -3.18
C SER A 13 -3.68 -15.49 -1.68
N SER A 14 -3.55 -16.68 -1.10
CA SER A 14 -3.20 -16.89 0.32
C SER A 14 -1.94 -16.13 0.73
N SER A 15 -1.06 -15.84 -0.22
CA SER A 15 0.15 -15.03 -0.05
C SER A 15 -0.17 -13.57 0.31
N LEU A 16 -1.14 -12.92 -0.34
CA LEU A 16 -1.48 -11.51 -0.05
C LEU A 16 -2.14 -11.35 1.31
N LYS A 17 -2.99 -12.30 1.70
CA LYS A 17 -3.58 -12.36 3.04
C LYS A 17 -2.50 -12.51 4.10
N LYS A 18 -1.54 -13.41 3.87
CA LYS A 18 -0.34 -13.55 4.72
C LYS A 18 0.49 -12.27 4.79
N LEU A 19 0.59 -11.45 3.76
CA LEU A 19 1.46 -10.26 3.80
C LEU A 19 0.84 -9.07 4.56
N VAL A 20 -0.49 -9.00 4.60
CA VAL A 20 -1.24 -8.09 5.49
C VAL A 20 -1.25 -8.64 6.93
N ASP A 21 -1.42 -9.96 7.10
CA ASP A 21 -1.46 -10.64 8.40
C ASP A 21 -0.06 -10.85 9.05
N GLU A 22 1.02 -10.96 8.28
CA GLU A 22 2.40 -11.27 8.73
C GLU A 22 3.32 -10.03 8.79
N GLY A 23 2.75 -8.84 9.01
CA GLY A 23 3.49 -7.81 9.72
C GLY A 23 4.59 -7.05 8.94
N LEU A 24 4.60 -7.01 7.60
CA LEU A 24 5.47 -6.07 6.88
C LEU A 24 5.18 -4.61 7.26
N LEU A 25 3.91 -4.31 7.49
CA LEU A 25 3.44 -3.01 7.96
C LEU A 25 3.87 -2.70 9.41
N SER A 26 3.80 -3.70 10.29
CA SER A 26 4.27 -3.56 11.67
C SER A 26 5.80 -3.49 11.77
N ILE A 27 6.54 -4.12 10.84
CA ILE A 27 8.00 -4.04 10.74
C ILE A 27 8.44 -2.65 10.23
N ILE A 28 7.71 -2.07 9.25
CA ILE A 28 7.98 -0.74 8.71
C ILE A 28 7.76 0.35 9.76
N PHE A 29 6.71 0.21 10.57
CA PHE A 29 6.36 1.17 11.63
C PHE A 29 6.72 0.65 13.01
N ASP A 30 7.88 0.00 13.16
CA ASP A 30 8.40 -0.35 14.49
C ASP A 30 8.45 0.92 15.37
N ASN A 31 8.07 0.79 16.64
CA ASN A 31 7.78 1.95 17.50
C ASN A 31 8.98 2.86 17.82
N ASP A 32 10.20 2.43 17.48
CA ASP A 32 11.44 3.19 17.72
C ASP A 32 11.93 4.00 16.50
N GLN A 33 11.21 3.99 15.37
CA GLN A 33 11.58 4.83 14.23
C GLN A 33 11.15 6.29 14.45
N PRO A 34 12.01 7.28 14.11
CA PRO A 34 11.61 8.68 14.16
C PRO A 34 10.46 8.96 13.19
N PRO A 35 9.60 9.97 13.47
CA PRO A 35 8.52 10.35 12.57
C PRO A 35 9.05 10.72 11.17
N GLN A 36 8.42 10.18 10.13
CA GLN A 36 8.96 10.17 8.76
C GLN A 36 8.21 11.10 7.80
N SER A 37 8.87 11.49 6.70
CA SER A 37 8.21 12.16 5.58
C SER A 37 7.34 11.18 4.77
N ILE A 38 6.48 11.71 3.89
CA ILE A 38 5.67 10.90 2.98
C ILE A 38 6.55 10.06 2.05
N GLU A 39 7.65 10.63 1.54
CA GLU A 39 8.61 9.92 0.67
C GLU A 39 9.37 8.83 1.41
N GLU A 40 9.73 9.05 2.67
CA GLU A 40 10.39 8.04 3.50
C GLU A 40 9.47 6.85 3.76
N VAL A 41 8.21 7.11 4.12
CA VAL A 41 7.18 6.07 4.22
C VAL A 41 7.04 5.34 2.88
N ALA A 42 6.98 6.06 1.77
CA ALA A 42 6.85 5.45 0.45
C ALA A 42 8.02 4.51 0.11
N LYS A 43 9.25 4.91 0.40
CA LYS A 43 10.45 4.07 0.17
C LYS A 43 10.43 2.78 1.00
N LEU A 44 9.98 2.86 2.25
CA LEU A 44 9.84 1.67 3.10
C LEU A 44 8.82 0.69 2.50
N PHE A 45 7.72 1.23 1.97
CA PHE A 45 6.69 0.44 1.30
C PHE A 45 7.13 -0.10 -0.06
N GLU A 46 7.91 0.65 -0.83
CA GLU A 46 8.47 0.20 -2.11
C GLU A 46 9.29 -1.07 -1.92
N LYS A 47 10.19 -1.09 -0.93
CA LYS A 47 10.98 -2.28 -0.58
C LYS A 47 10.12 -3.50 -0.20
N ALA A 48 9.02 -3.27 0.51
CA ALA A 48 8.06 -4.34 0.82
C ALA A 48 7.34 -4.84 -0.44
N CYS A 49 6.99 -3.93 -1.36
CA CYS A 49 6.37 -4.25 -2.63
C CYS A 49 7.30 -5.02 -3.57
N ASP A 50 8.61 -4.76 -3.55
CA ASP A 50 9.59 -5.51 -4.35
C ASP A 50 9.50 -7.02 -4.08
N SER A 51 9.37 -7.39 -2.81
CA SER A 51 9.21 -8.78 -2.40
C SER A 51 7.91 -9.39 -2.96
N LEU A 52 6.82 -8.61 -2.98
CA LEU A 52 5.53 -9.03 -3.56
C LEU A 52 5.61 -9.21 -5.07
N ILE A 53 6.26 -8.27 -5.75
CA ILE A 53 6.44 -8.28 -7.20
C ILE A 53 7.28 -9.50 -7.59
N HIS A 54 8.40 -9.72 -6.89
CA HIS A 54 9.27 -10.86 -7.11
C HIS A 54 8.55 -12.20 -6.88
N ASP A 55 7.76 -12.32 -5.81
CA ASP A 55 6.98 -13.52 -5.55
C ASP A 55 5.91 -13.76 -6.62
N ALA A 56 5.21 -12.70 -7.05
CA ALA A 56 4.22 -12.79 -8.13
C ALA A 56 4.86 -13.20 -9.47
N GLN A 57 6.05 -12.68 -9.78
CA GLN A 57 6.79 -13.04 -10.99
C GLN A 57 7.26 -14.50 -10.96
N ASN A 58 7.86 -14.94 -9.85
CA ASN A 58 8.52 -16.25 -9.81
C ASN A 58 7.57 -17.40 -9.45
N LYS A 59 6.64 -17.20 -8.51
CA LYS A 59 5.74 -18.26 -8.03
C LYS A 59 4.46 -18.34 -8.85
N GLU A 60 3.95 -17.21 -9.31
CA GLU A 60 2.66 -17.13 -10.02
C GLU A 60 2.84 -16.89 -11.54
N SER A 61 4.09 -16.71 -12.01
CA SER A 61 4.41 -16.39 -13.41
C SER A 61 3.67 -15.16 -13.96
N LEU A 62 3.53 -14.12 -13.13
CA LEU A 62 2.88 -12.87 -13.50
C LEU A 62 3.93 -11.84 -13.97
N THR A 63 3.63 -11.08 -15.01
CA THR A 63 4.45 -9.95 -15.45
C THR A 63 3.96 -8.67 -14.79
N TYR A 64 4.80 -8.05 -13.97
CA TYR A 64 4.50 -6.75 -13.37
C TYR A 64 4.42 -5.65 -14.43
N ILE A 65 3.40 -4.79 -14.32
CA ILE A 65 3.15 -3.70 -15.26
C ILE A 65 3.24 -2.33 -14.57
N ALA A 66 2.58 -2.19 -13.43
CA ALA A 66 2.52 -0.93 -12.70
C ALA A 66 2.07 -1.16 -11.26
N GLY A 67 2.27 -0.18 -10.39
CA GLY A 67 1.81 -0.23 -9.02
C GLY A 67 1.53 1.16 -8.49
N LYS A 68 0.64 1.23 -7.51
CA LYS A 68 0.29 2.45 -6.81
C LYS A 68 0.31 2.21 -5.32
N PHE A 69 0.89 3.15 -4.62
CA PHE A 69 0.83 3.28 -3.18
C PHE A 69 -0.01 4.48 -2.82
N HIS A 70 -0.89 4.31 -1.84
CA HIS A 70 -1.79 5.36 -1.38
C HIS A 70 -1.69 5.50 0.13
N ILE A 71 -1.63 6.74 0.59
CA ILE A 71 -1.74 7.12 1.99
C ILE A 71 -3.02 7.93 2.14
N PHE A 72 -3.91 7.51 3.04
CA PHE A 72 -5.21 8.13 3.26
C PHE A 72 -5.32 8.63 4.69
N ALA A 73 -5.70 9.89 4.87
CA ALA A 73 -6.13 10.40 6.17
C ALA A 73 -7.48 9.78 6.58
N THR A 74 -7.62 9.42 7.85
CA THR A 74 -8.94 9.11 8.43
C THR A 74 -9.78 10.38 8.57
N ASP A 75 -11.10 10.25 8.70
CA ASP A 75 -12.04 11.39 8.81
C ASP A 75 -11.71 12.37 9.93
N ASP A 76 -11.13 11.89 11.03
CA ASP A 76 -10.71 12.73 12.16
C ASP A 76 -9.34 13.40 11.95
N ASN A 77 -8.63 13.14 10.85
CA ASN A 77 -7.25 13.59 10.57
C ASN A 77 -6.23 13.24 11.66
N LYS A 78 -6.51 12.28 12.54
CA LYS A 78 -5.57 11.85 13.59
C LYS A 78 -4.78 10.62 13.18
N SER A 79 -5.36 9.83 12.29
CA SER A 79 -4.79 8.59 11.83
C SER A 79 -4.70 8.56 10.31
N PHE A 80 -3.98 7.58 9.79
CA PHE A 80 -3.90 7.31 8.38
C PHE A 80 -3.83 5.82 8.12
N HIS A 81 -4.22 5.39 6.93
CA HIS A 81 -4.01 4.03 6.47
C HIS A 81 -3.40 4.04 5.08
N CYS A 82 -2.75 2.93 4.75
CA CYS A 82 -2.03 2.74 3.52
C CYS A 82 -2.75 1.69 2.66
N LEU A 83 -2.71 1.87 1.34
CA LEU A 83 -3.21 0.90 0.38
C LEU A 83 -2.21 0.79 -0.77
N THR A 84 -1.82 -0.44 -1.06
CA THR A 84 -1.02 -0.80 -2.22
C THR A 84 -1.89 -1.51 -3.24
N GLU A 85 -1.75 -1.13 -4.50
CA GLU A 85 -2.33 -1.83 -5.64
C GLU A 85 -1.21 -2.15 -6.65
N LEU A 86 -1.01 -3.42 -6.95
CA LEU A 86 -0.03 -3.91 -7.92
C LEU A 86 -0.76 -4.54 -9.10
N TYR A 87 -0.37 -4.15 -10.30
CA TYR A 87 -1.01 -4.52 -11.56
C TYR A 87 -0.07 -5.39 -12.38
N PHE A 88 -0.56 -6.57 -12.76
CA PHE A 88 0.19 -7.57 -13.49
C PHE A 88 -0.60 -8.05 -14.72
N LYS A 89 0.10 -8.74 -15.61
CA LYS A 89 -0.50 -9.61 -16.63
C LYS A 89 -0.07 -11.05 -16.41
N ASP A 90 -0.99 -11.99 -16.60
CA ASP A 90 -0.64 -13.40 -16.67
C ASP A 90 -0.09 -13.78 -18.07
N LYS A 91 0.30 -15.05 -18.25
CA LYS A 91 0.81 -15.56 -19.53
C LYS A 91 -0.17 -15.44 -20.71
N SER A 92 -1.47 -15.33 -20.44
CA SER A 92 -2.51 -15.13 -21.47
C SER A 92 -2.74 -13.65 -21.80
N GLY A 93 -2.04 -12.74 -21.11
CA GLY A 93 -2.22 -11.30 -21.24
C GLY A 93 -3.40 -10.74 -20.45
N LYS A 94 -4.06 -11.57 -19.62
CA LYS A 94 -5.17 -11.14 -18.76
C LYS A 94 -4.62 -10.36 -17.57
N TRP A 95 -5.31 -9.29 -17.22
CA TRP A 95 -4.98 -8.45 -16.07
C TRP A 95 -5.21 -9.18 -14.75
N VAL A 96 -4.22 -9.09 -13.86
CA VAL A 96 -4.29 -9.56 -12.47
C VAL A 96 -3.92 -8.38 -11.57
N THR A 97 -4.80 -8.03 -10.65
CA THR A 97 -4.55 -6.96 -9.66
C THR A 97 -4.40 -7.59 -8.28
N LYS A 98 -3.33 -7.22 -7.59
CA LYS A 98 -3.07 -7.59 -6.20
C LYS A 98 -3.18 -6.34 -5.34
N LYS A 99 -3.91 -6.42 -4.23
CA LYS A 99 -4.08 -5.28 -3.32
C LYS A 99 -3.70 -5.67 -1.90
N ALA A 100 -3.15 -4.72 -1.15
CA ALA A 100 -2.85 -4.87 0.27
C ALA A 100 -3.18 -3.56 0.98
N SER A 101 -3.89 -3.63 2.10
CA SER A 101 -4.24 -2.46 2.92
C SER A 101 -3.69 -2.62 4.31
N SER A 102 -3.28 -1.52 4.94
CA SER A 102 -2.89 -1.51 6.33
C SER A 102 -4.06 -1.25 7.27
N GLU A 103 -3.83 -1.56 8.54
CA GLU A 103 -4.58 -0.94 9.62
C GLU A 103 -4.29 0.57 9.68
N SER A 104 -5.03 1.27 10.56
CA SER A 104 -4.80 2.70 10.78
C SER A 104 -3.65 2.94 11.75
N PHE A 105 -2.74 3.85 11.40
CA PHE A 105 -1.63 4.32 12.22
C PHE A 105 -1.88 5.72 12.75
N SER A 106 -1.31 6.05 13.91
CA SER A 106 -1.30 7.42 14.44
C SER A 106 -0.41 8.32 13.57
N GLN A 107 -0.95 9.43 13.07
CA GLN A 107 -0.16 10.39 12.29
C GLN A 107 0.95 11.02 13.13
N HIS A 108 0.65 11.38 14.39
CA HIS A 108 1.61 12.07 15.25
C HIS A 108 2.81 11.21 15.63
N GLU A 109 2.63 9.89 15.70
CA GLU A 109 3.69 8.95 16.07
C GLU A 109 4.57 8.57 14.87
N LYS A 110 4.01 8.54 13.67
CA LYS A 110 4.68 7.95 12.49
C LYS A 110 5.06 8.96 11.42
N LEU A 111 4.44 10.13 11.38
CA LEU A 111 4.68 11.16 10.37
C LEU A 111 5.27 12.42 10.98
N ASN A 112 6.25 13.01 10.31
CA ASN A 112 6.75 14.33 10.66
C ASN A 112 5.69 15.42 10.37
N GLN A 113 5.94 16.66 10.83
CA GLN A 113 4.96 17.73 10.71
C GLN A 113 4.60 18.07 9.25
N GLU A 114 5.59 18.03 8.34
CA GLU A 114 5.39 18.29 6.91
C GLU A 114 4.44 17.27 6.29
N ALA A 115 4.67 15.98 6.56
CA ALA A 115 3.83 14.89 6.10
C ALA A 115 2.40 14.96 6.67
N GLN A 116 2.27 15.35 7.94
CA GLN A 116 0.96 15.60 8.54
C GLN A 116 0.21 16.74 7.83
N ASP A 117 0.88 17.84 7.53
CA ASP A 117 0.28 19.00 6.86
C ASP A 117 -0.11 18.66 5.42
N GLU A 118 0.74 17.93 4.70
CA GLU A 118 0.47 17.46 3.34
C GLU A 118 -0.74 16.51 3.32
N LEU A 119 -0.75 15.52 4.19
CA LEU A 119 -1.82 14.53 4.26
C LEU A 119 -3.15 15.16 4.71
N LYS A 120 -3.10 16.14 5.62
CA LYS A 120 -4.27 16.93 6.03
C LYS A 120 -4.82 17.77 4.87
N LYS A 121 -3.95 18.34 4.04
CA LYS A 121 -4.34 19.16 2.89
C LYS A 121 -4.97 18.34 1.78
N TYR A 122 -4.34 17.25 1.39
CA TYR A 122 -4.76 16.48 0.21
C TYR A 122 -5.69 15.31 0.54
N ARG A 123 -5.73 14.86 1.81
CA ARG A 123 -6.51 13.72 2.34
C ARG A 123 -6.13 12.35 1.77
N LYS A 124 -5.56 12.33 0.57
CA LYS A 124 -5.01 11.19 -0.13
C LYS A 124 -3.75 11.62 -0.85
N ILE A 125 -2.65 10.92 -0.60
CA ILE A 125 -1.42 11.03 -1.37
C ILE A 125 -1.23 9.73 -2.13
N SER A 126 -0.83 9.82 -3.39
CA SER A 126 -0.67 8.66 -4.27
C SER A 126 0.69 8.70 -4.93
N LEU A 127 1.41 7.59 -4.86
CA LEU A 127 2.75 7.43 -5.38
C LEU A 127 2.77 6.23 -6.31
N GLU A 128 3.56 6.32 -7.37
CA GLU A 128 3.75 5.21 -8.30
C GLU A 128 4.84 4.28 -7.75
N ILE A 129 4.62 2.97 -7.88
CA ILE A 129 5.61 1.96 -7.53
C ILE A 129 6.31 1.58 -8.82
N THR A 130 7.57 1.95 -8.93
CA THR A 130 8.42 1.54 -10.05
C THR A 130 8.71 0.04 -9.98
N SER A 131 9.05 -0.56 -11.13
CA SER A 131 9.57 -1.93 -11.10
C SER A 131 10.89 -1.93 -10.33
N PRO A 132 11.14 -2.96 -9.48
CA PRO A 132 12.48 -3.22 -8.96
C PRO A 132 13.48 -3.53 -10.07
#